data_AF-A0A366VXR4-F1
#
_entry.id   AF-A0A366VXR4-F1
#
_cell.length_a   1.000
_cell.length_b   1.000
_cell.length_c   1.000
_cell.angle_alpha   90.00
_cell.angle_beta   90.00
_cell.angle_gamma   90.00
#
_symmetry.space_group_name_H-M   'P 1'
#
loop_
_entity.id
_entity.type
_entity.pdbx_description
1 polymer ?
#
loop_
_entity_poly.entity_id
_entity_poly.type
_entity_poly.pdbx_seq_one_letter_code
_entity_poly.pdbx_strand_id
1 'polypeptide(L)'
;MWFLRGLLICALIALVACAVVLPEGGDKTRVMDGLGKLIFGAFAALALGYMWQLRKWFRRGTPTEPTPRARVGKPIVVDGSNVMHWGGDPSLVVLKRVIGALKNRGYEPIVYFDANVGYKLSKKHVNDHAMAAELGLPKDDVTLVPSGTPADPILLKHAVEDDMRVVTNDRFLDWKQDFPKIGDKGFLVKGRWQQGSVILLGLGR
;
A
#
# COMPACT_ATOMS: atom_id res chain seq x y z
N MET A 1 -14.36 -15.55 18.17
CA MET A 1 -13.09 -15.34 18.91
C MET A 1 -13.37 -14.95 20.37
N TRP A 2 -14.24 -13.98 20.66
CA TRP A 2 -14.53 -13.55 22.04
C TRP A 2 -15.26 -14.62 22.88
N PHE A 3 -16.27 -15.29 22.31
CA PHE A 3 -16.99 -16.38 22.97
C PHE A 3 -16.09 -17.59 23.33
N LEU A 4 -15.15 -17.98 22.46
CA LEU A 4 -14.23 -19.11 22.73
C LEU A 4 -13.22 -18.78 23.84
N ARG A 5 -12.77 -17.52 23.92
CA ARG A 5 -11.88 -17.05 25.01
C ARG A 5 -12.62 -17.04 26.34
N GLY A 6 -13.88 -16.61 26.37
CA GLY A 6 -14.74 -16.67 27.55
C GLY A 6 -14.96 -18.09 28.04
N LEU A 7 -15.27 -19.03 27.13
CA LEU A 7 -15.45 -20.45 27.46
C LEU A 7 -14.18 -21.08 28.08
N LEU A 8 -13.00 -20.75 27.52
CA LEU A 8 -11.72 -21.29 27.99
C LEU A 8 -11.35 -20.78 29.39
N ILE A 9 -11.63 -19.50 29.67
CA ILE A 9 -11.44 -18.92 31.01
C ILE A 9 -12.39 -19.56 32.02
N CYS A 10 -13.68 -19.71 31.68
CA CYS A 10 -14.65 -20.36 32.57
C CYS A 10 -14.28 -21.83 32.86
N ALA A 11 -13.82 -22.57 31.85
CA ALA A 11 -13.38 -23.96 32.01
C ALA A 11 -12.11 -24.09 32.87
N LEU A 12 -11.16 -23.16 32.76
CA LEU A 12 -9.97 -23.10 33.61
C LEU A 12 -10.31 -22.80 35.07
N ILE A 13 -11.21 -21.85 35.31
CA ILE A 13 -11.71 -21.53 36.65
C ILE A 13 -12.43 -22.74 37.26
N ALA A 14 -13.28 -23.42 36.49
CA ALA A 14 -13.98 -24.63 36.92
C ALA A 14 -13.01 -25.78 37.25
N LEU A 15 -11.95 -25.96 36.46
CA LEU A 15 -10.91 -26.96 36.70
C LEU A 15 -10.14 -26.69 38.01
N VAL A 16 -9.75 -25.43 38.25
CA VAL A 16 -9.08 -25.03 39.50
C VAL A 16 -10.01 -25.21 40.70
N ALA A 17 -11.28 -24.81 40.58
CA ALA A 17 -12.28 -24.99 41.65
C ALA A 17 -12.52 -26.48 41.96
N CYS A 18 -12.63 -27.34 40.95
CA CYS A 18 -12.78 -28.79 41.13
C CYS A 18 -11.54 -29.42 41.77
N ALA A 19 -10.34 -28.95 41.43
CA ALA A 19 -9.09 -29.45 42.02
C ALA A 19 -8.99 -29.14 43.52
N VAL A 20 -9.47 -27.95 43.95
CA VAL A 20 -9.42 -27.47 45.34
C VAL A 20 -10.56 -28.04 46.20
N VAL A 21 -11.76 -28.21 45.65
CA VAL A 21 -12.96 -28.52 46.44
C VAL A 21 -13.27 -30.02 46.54
N LEU A 22 -12.84 -30.84 45.57
CA LEU A 22 -13.21 -32.26 45.56
C LEU A 22 -12.31 -33.11 46.48
N PRO A 23 -12.88 -33.93 47.38
CA PRO A 23 -12.11 -34.88 48.19
C PRO A 23 -11.46 -35.97 47.30
N GLU A 24 -10.32 -36.50 47.74
CA GLU A 24 -9.56 -37.47 46.96
C GLU A 24 -10.31 -38.80 46.82
N GLY A 25 -10.81 -39.08 45.61
CA GLY A 25 -11.58 -40.27 45.27
C GLY A 25 -11.78 -40.42 43.77
N GLY A 26 -12.23 -41.59 43.31
CA GLY A 26 -12.28 -41.98 41.89
C GLY A 26 -13.08 -41.06 40.96
N ASP A 27 -14.08 -40.34 41.49
CA ASP A 27 -14.87 -39.37 40.73
C ASP A 27 -14.11 -38.09 40.38
N LYS A 28 -13.14 -37.68 41.22
CA LYS A 28 -12.29 -36.49 40.98
C LYS A 28 -11.46 -36.67 39.70
N THR A 29 -10.88 -37.85 39.50
CA THR A 29 -10.10 -38.21 38.31
C THR A 29 -10.93 -38.16 37.02
N ARG A 30 -12.18 -38.63 37.06
CA ARG A 30 -13.08 -38.60 35.88
C ARG A 30 -13.49 -37.19 35.49
N VAL A 31 -13.80 -36.35 36.48
CA VAL A 31 -14.15 -34.94 36.26
C VAL A 31 -12.95 -34.15 35.74
N MET A 32 -11.75 -34.38 36.28
CA MET A 32 -10.52 -33.74 35.82
C MET A 32 -10.13 -34.13 34.39
N ASP A 33 -10.30 -35.41 34.01
CA ASP A 33 -10.03 -35.87 32.64
C ASP A 33 -11.04 -35.28 31.63
N GLY A 34 -12.32 -35.21 31.99
CA GLY A 34 -13.36 -34.56 31.19
C GLY A 34 -13.10 -33.08 30.96
N LEU A 35 -12.76 -32.34 32.02
CA LEU A 35 -12.42 -30.92 31.95
C LEU A 35 -11.11 -30.67 31.19
N GLY A 36 -10.10 -31.53 31.38
CA GLY A 36 -8.84 -31.48 30.64
C GLY A 36 -9.05 -31.61 29.14
N LYS A 37 -9.87 -32.58 28.70
CA LYS A 37 -10.22 -32.78 27.28
C LYS A 37 -10.95 -31.57 26.68
N LEU A 38 -11.85 -30.94 27.44
CA LEU A 38 -12.57 -29.73 27.01
C LEU A 38 -11.62 -28.53 26.83
N ILE A 39 -10.69 -28.33 27.77
CA ILE A 39 -9.69 -27.25 27.69
C ILE A 39 -8.77 -27.48 26.48
N PHE A 40 -8.27 -28.71 26.30
CA PHE A 40 -7.37 -29.04 25.20
C PHE A 40 -8.05 -28.87 23.83
N GLY A 41 -9.31 -29.31 23.72
CA GLY A 41 -10.12 -29.11 22.51
C GLY A 41 -10.36 -27.63 22.17
N ALA A 42 -10.68 -26.81 23.18
CA ALA A 42 -10.90 -25.38 22.99
C ALA A 42 -9.60 -24.63 22.62
N PHE A 43 -8.46 -25.03 23.18
CA PHE A 43 -7.15 -24.48 22.82
C PHE A 43 -6.75 -24.84 21.39
N ALA A 44 -6.95 -26.09 20.98
CA ALA A 44 -6.70 -26.54 19.60
C ALA A 44 -7.57 -25.77 18.58
N ALA A 45 -8.85 -25.52 18.88
CA ALA A 45 -9.73 -24.74 18.03
C ALA A 45 -9.30 -23.26 17.90
N LEU A 46 -8.82 -22.64 18.99
CA LEU A 46 -8.24 -21.29 18.95
C LEU A 46 -6.96 -21.24 18.13
N ALA A 47 -6.07 -22.21 18.31
CA ALA A 47 -4.80 -22.30 17.57
C ALA A 47 -5.05 -22.47 16.07
N LEU A 48 -5.99 -23.34 15.68
CA LEU A 48 -6.43 -23.52 14.29
C LEU A 48 -7.05 -22.23 13.72
N GLY A 49 -7.89 -21.54 14.49
CA GLY A 49 -8.47 -20.26 14.08
C GLY A 49 -7.42 -19.18 13.86
N TYR A 50 -6.43 -19.08 14.76
CA TYR A 50 -5.32 -18.13 14.64
C TYR A 50 -4.42 -18.49 13.46
N MET A 51 -4.08 -19.76 13.28
CA MET A 51 -3.30 -20.25 12.14
C MET A 51 -4.02 -20.03 10.80
N TRP A 52 -5.35 -20.15 10.76
CA TRP A 52 -6.14 -19.82 9.57
C TRP A 52 -6.17 -18.32 9.28
N GLN A 53 -6.23 -17.47 10.31
CA GLN A 53 -6.10 -16.02 10.16
C GLN A 53 -4.70 -15.62 9.69
N LEU A 54 -3.66 -16.22 10.25
CA LEU A 54 -2.26 -16.03 9.83
C LEU A 54 -2.08 -16.47 8.38
N ARG A 55 -2.60 -17.65 8.01
CA ARG A 55 -2.60 -18.15 6.63
C ARG A 55 -3.38 -17.23 5.70
N LYS A 56 -4.51 -16.66 6.12
CA LYS A 56 -5.24 -15.65 5.33
C LYS A 56 -4.42 -14.37 5.14
N TRP A 57 -3.66 -13.97 6.15
CA TRP A 57 -2.78 -12.81 6.06
C TRP A 57 -1.58 -13.05 5.13
N PHE A 58 -0.98 -14.25 5.19
CA PHE A 58 0.07 -14.66 4.24
C PHE A 58 -0.46 -14.99 2.83
N ARG A 59 -1.74 -15.39 2.69
CA ARG A 59 -2.43 -15.61 1.40
C ARG A 59 -3.11 -14.37 0.85
N ARG A 60 -3.10 -13.24 1.57
CA ARG A 60 -3.23 -11.92 0.93
C ARG A 60 -1.93 -11.74 0.16
N GLY A 61 -1.89 -12.37 -1.01
CA GLY A 61 -0.73 -12.37 -1.88
C GLY A 61 -0.28 -10.94 -2.16
N THR A 62 0.98 -10.84 -2.60
CA THR A 62 1.44 -9.77 -3.47
C THR A 62 0.27 -9.33 -4.37
N PRO A 63 -0.07 -8.03 -4.41
CA PRO A 63 -1.11 -7.52 -5.31
C PRO A 63 -0.93 -8.20 -6.66
N THR A 64 -1.96 -8.90 -7.15
CA THR A 64 -1.92 -9.50 -8.47
C THR A 64 -1.47 -8.41 -9.42
N GLU A 65 -0.27 -8.56 -10.00
CA GLU A 65 0.20 -7.60 -11.01
C GLU A 65 -0.88 -7.57 -12.09
N PRO A 66 -1.56 -6.42 -12.30
CA PRO A 66 -2.52 -6.31 -13.36
C PRO A 66 -1.78 -6.65 -14.66
N THR A 67 -2.35 -7.54 -15.47
CA THR A 67 -1.82 -7.82 -16.81
C THR A 67 -1.56 -6.48 -17.49
N PRO A 68 -0.32 -6.17 -17.92
CA PRO A 68 0.00 -4.86 -18.47
C PRO A 68 -0.97 -4.55 -19.60
N ARG A 69 -1.77 -3.50 -19.42
CA ARG A 69 -2.64 -3.01 -20.48
C ARG A 69 -1.76 -2.71 -21.69
N ALA A 70 -2.17 -3.18 -22.87
CA ALA A 70 -1.47 -2.86 -24.11
C ALA A 70 -1.46 -1.33 -24.29
N ARG A 71 -0.28 -0.73 -24.10
CA ARG A 71 -0.03 0.70 -24.21
C ARG A 71 0.15 1.06 -25.68
N VAL A 72 -0.48 2.14 -26.13
CA VAL A 72 -0.40 2.61 -27.52
C VAL A 72 0.55 3.81 -27.60
N GLY A 73 0.65 4.60 -26.52
CA GLY A 73 1.57 5.73 -26.39
C GLY A 73 2.86 5.39 -25.65
N LYS A 74 3.69 6.42 -25.45
CA LYS A 74 4.98 6.30 -24.76
C LYS A 74 4.76 6.35 -23.24
N PRO A 75 5.01 5.27 -22.48
CA PRO A 75 4.82 5.31 -21.04
C PRO A 75 5.79 6.31 -20.39
N ILE A 76 5.30 7.03 -19.38
CA ILE A 76 6.10 7.98 -18.61
C ILE A 76 5.68 7.98 -17.15
N VAL A 77 6.64 7.88 -16.24
CA VAL A 77 6.37 7.92 -14.80
C VAL A 77 6.20 9.37 -14.37
N VAL A 78 5.21 9.63 -13.51
CA VAL A 78 4.95 10.92 -12.91
C VAL A 78 4.99 10.78 -11.39
N ASP A 79 5.86 11.55 -10.75
CA ASP A 79 5.88 11.70 -9.31
C ASP A 79 4.75 12.66 -8.91
N GLY A 80 3.57 12.11 -8.63
CA GLY A 80 2.37 12.88 -8.32
C GLY A 80 2.51 13.71 -7.05
N SER A 81 3.20 13.16 -6.04
CA SER A 81 3.43 13.84 -4.77
C SER A 81 4.39 15.02 -4.91
N ASN A 82 5.35 15.00 -5.84
CA ASN A 82 6.17 16.17 -6.16
C ASN A 82 5.43 17.16 -7.06
N VAL A 83 4.81 16.67 -8.13
CA VAL A 83 4.22 17.50 -9.20
C VAL A 83 3.08 18.37 -8.68
N MET A 84 2.26 17.84 -7.77
CA MET A 84 1.16 18.60 -7.16
C MET A 84 1.62 19.89 -6.46
N HIS A 85 2.89 19.97 -6.04
CA HIS A 85 3.47 21.13 -5.35
C HIS A 85 4.12 22.16 -6.28
N TRP A 86 4.13 21.95 -7.60
CA TRP A 86 4.80 22.89 -8.51
C TRP A 86 4.18 24.29 -8.52
N GLY A 87 2.93 24.43 -8.08
CA GLY A 87 2.24 25.71 -7.91
C GLY A 87 2.37 26.32 -6.50
N GLY A 88 3.20 25.76 -5.62
CA GLY A 88 3.28 26.10 -4.20
C GLY A 88 2.51 25.09 -3.36
N ASP A 89 1.27 25.42 -3.00
CA ASP A 89 0.42 24.52 -2.24
C ASP A 89 0.03 23.26 -3.05
N PRO A 90 -0.10 22.10 -2.38
CA PRO A 90 -0.46 20.85 -3.05
C PRO A 90 -1.80 20.98 -3.79
N SER A 91 -1.77 20.80 -5.11
CA SER A 91 -2.93 21.02 -5.98
C SER A 91 -3.10 19.93 -7.03
N LEU A 92 -4.27 19.28 -7.01
CA LEU A 92 -4.67 18.35 -8.06
C LEU A 92 -4.87 19.01 -9.41
N VAL A 93 -5.19 20.31 -9.44
CA VAL A 93 -5.33 21.04 -10.70
C VAL A 93 -3.99 21.08 -11.43
N VAL A 94 -2.89 21.33 -10.71
CA VAL A 94 -1.53 21.34 -11.28
C VAL A 94 -1.20 19.97 -11.85
N LEU A 95 -1.42 18.90 -11.08
CA LEU A 95 -1.17 17.53 -11.53
C LEU A 95 -2.02 17.13 -12.75
N LYS A 96 -3.32 17.46 -12.75
CA LYS A 96 -4.21 17.22 -13.91
C LYS A 96 -3.73 17.94 -15.16
N ARG A 97 -3.23 19.17 -15.03
CA ARG A 97 -2.67 19.93 -16.16
C ARG A 97 -1.39 19.29 -16.70
N VAL A 98 -0.53 18.79 -15.82
CA VAL A 98 0.68 18.03 -16.21
C VAL A 98 0.30 16.76 -16.96
N ILE A 99 -0.62 15.95 -16.42
CA ILE A 99 -1.13 14.73 -17.06
C ILE A 99 -1.73 15.04 -18.44
N GLY A 100 -2.58 16.06 -18.55
CA GLY A 100 -3.15 16.49 -19.83
C GLY A 100 -2.08 16.92 -20.84
N ALA A 101 -1.08 17.68 -20.39
CA ALA A 101 0.02 18.12 -21.26
C ALA A 101 0.95 16.97 -21.71
N LEU A 102 1.05 15.89 -20.93
CA LEU A 102 1.74 14.66 -21.33
C LEU A 102 0.93 13.87 -22.35
N LYS A 103 -0.36 13.65 -22.08
CA LYS A 103 -1.29 12.96 -22.99
C LYS A 103 -1.35 13.65 -24.36
N ASN A 104 -1.43 14.99 -24.40
CA ASN A 104 -1.44 15.75 -25.64
C ASN A 104 -0.14 15.60 -26.47
N ARG A 105 0.96 15.17 -25.85
CA ARG A 105 2.24 14.88 -26.51
C ARG A 105 2.42 13.39 -26.84
N GLY A 106 1.38 12.57 -26.69
CA GLY A 106 1.41 11.14 -26.99
C GLY A 106 2.04 10.26 -25.90
N TYR A 107 2.19 10.78 -24.68
CA TYR A 107 2.64 9.99 -23.54
C TYR A 107 1.46 9.37 -22.79
N GLU A 108 1.72 8.24 -22.14
CA GLU A 108 0.81 7.56 -21.21
C GLU A 108 1.35 7.71 -19.77
N PRO A 109 0.79 8.64 -18.97
CA PRO A 109 1.28 8.89 -17.62
C PRO A 109 0.93 7.76 -16.66
N ILE A 110 1.94 7.30 -15.92
CA ILE A 110 1.82 6.37 -14.78
C ILE A 110 2.19 7.16 -13.52
N VAL A 111 1.22 7.40 -12.64
CA VAL A 111 1.36 8.33 -11.52
C VAL A 111 1.61 7.57 -10.22
N TYR A 112 2.69 7.94 -9.53
CA TYR A 112 3.03 7.44 -8.20
C TYR A 112 2.78 8.50 -7.14
N PHE A 113 2.30 8.05 -5.99
CA PHE A 113 2.06 8.90 -4.83
C PHE A 113 2.67 8.30 -3.56
N ASP A 114 3.18 9.19 -2.71
CA ASP A 114 3.46 8.89 -1.31
C ASP A 114 2.19 8.49 -0.56
N ALA A 115 2.38 7.74 0.53
CA ALA A 115 1.26 7.29 1.38
C ALA A 115 0.46 8.45 2.01
N ASN A 116 1.05 9.64 2.07
CA ASN A 116 0.50 10.81 2.74
C ASN A 116 -0.29 11.74 1.82
N VAL A 117 -0.35 11.45 0.51
CA VAL A 117 -0.98 12.35 -0.48
C VAL A 117 -2.43 12.71 -0.14
N GLY A 118 -3.22 11.74 0.36
CA GLY A 118 -4.63 11.96 0.68
C GLY A 118 -4.81 13.04 1.74
N TYR A 119 -3.96 13.01 2.78
CA TYR A 119 -3.98 13.99 3.86
C TYR A 119 -3.57 15.38 3.35
N LYS A 120 -2.56 15.45 2.47
CA LYS A 120 -2.11 16.70 1.86
C LYS A 120 -3.18 17.37 0.99
N LEU A 121 -4.03 16.59 0.32
CA LEU A 121 -5.05 17.10 -0.60
C LEU A 121 -6.40 17.42 0.02
N SER A 122 -6.86 16.57 0.95
CA SER A 122 -8.25 16.63 1.42
C SER A 122 -8.39 16.52 2.94
N LYS A 123 -7.26 16.43 3.67
CA LYS A 123 -7.22 16.00 5.09
C LYS A 123 -7.87 14.62 5.33
N LYS A 124 -8.20 13.93 4.22
CA LYS A 124 -8.78 12.60 3.99
C LYS A 124 -7.76 11.48 3.91
N HIS A 125 -8.05 10.25 4.34
CA HIS A 125 -7.38 9.10 3.73
C HIS A 125 -8.02 8.86 2.35
N VAL A 126 -7.22 8.78 1.29
CA VAL A 126 -7.68 8.58 -0.10
C VAL A 126 -7.00 7.32 -0.62
N ASN A 127 -7.75 6.44 -1.28
CA ASN A 127 -7.20 5.24 -1.91
C ASN A 127 -6.87 5.45 -3.40
N ASP A 128 -6.12 4.52 -3.97
CA ASP A 128 -5.71 4.45 -5.38
C ASP A 128 -6.90 4.63 -6.35
N HIS A 129 -8.00 3.94 -6.10
CA HIS A 129 -9.19 3.98 -6.95
C HIS A 129 -9.83 5.37 -7.02
N ALA A 130 -10.01 6.03 -5.87
CA ALA A 130 -10.56 7.38 -5.82
C ALA A 130 -9.64 8.39 -6.52
N MET A 131 -8.32 8.25 -6.33
CA MET A 131 -7.33 9.10 -6.99
C MET A 131 -7.33 8.90 -8.51
N ALA A 132 -7.38 7.65 -9.00
CA ALA A 132 -7.45 7.34 -10.41
C ALA A 132 -8.69 7.96 -11.09
N ALA A 133 -9.85 7.79 -10.45
CA ALA A 133 -11.09 8.40 -10.91
C ALA A 133 -10.99 9.93 -10.95
N GLU A 134 -10.42 10.53 -9.91
CA GLU A 134 -10.25 11.98 -9.85
C GLU A 134 -9.30 12.50 -10.94
N LEU A 135 -8.22 11.79 -11.25
CA LEU A 135 -7.24 12.16 -12.29
C LEU A 135 -7.70 11.83 -13.71
N GLY A 136 -8.77 11.05 -13.88
CA GLY A 136 -9.18 10.54 -15.20
C GLY A 136 -8.13 9.60 -15.80
N LEU A 137 -7.52 8.76 -14.96
CA LEU A 137 -6.57 7.74 -15.35
C LEU A 137 -7.12 6.34 -15.07
N PRO A 138 -6.70 5.32 -15.84
CA PRO A 138 -6.93 3.92 -15.47
C PRO A 138 -6.37 3.65 -14.08
N LYS A 139 -7.01 2.75 -13.33
CA LYS A 139 -6.57 2.37 -11.99
C LYS A 139 -5.12 1.86 -12.00
N ASP A 140 -4.76 1.07 -13.00
CA ASP A 140 -3.43 0.46 -13.11
C ASP A 140 -2.32 1.48 -13.43
N ASP A 141 -2.69 2.72 -13.81
CA ASP A 141 -1.77 3.83 -14.05
C ASP A 141 -1.64 4.76 -12.83
N VAL A 142 -2.23 4.41 -11.67
CA VAL A 142 -2.13 5.20 -10.44
C VAL A 142 -1.77 4.30 -9.26
N THR A 143 -0.61 4.55 -8.67
CA THR A 143 -0.10 3.78 -7.53
C THR A 143 0.03 4.67 -6.30
N LEU A 144 -0.64 4.29 -5.21
CA LEU A 144 -0.37 4.83 -3.86
C LEU A 144 0.49 3.83 -3.10
N VAL A 145 1.67 4.28 -2.69
CA VAL A 145 2.64 3.45 -1.97
C VAL A 145 2.16 3.21 -0.52
N PRO A 146 2.39 2.01 0.07
CA PRO A 146 2.02 1.73 1.45
C PRO A 146 2.67 2.68 2.46
N SER A 147 1.96 2.98 3.56
CA SER A 147 2.52 3.77 4.66
C SER A 147 3.80 3.14 5.23
N GLY A 148 4.78 3.98 5.54
CA GLY A 148 6.09 3.55 6.03
C GLY A 148 7.07 3.11 4.94
N THR A 149 6.65 3.11 3.66
CA THR A 149 7.54 2.83 2.53
C THR A 149 7.76 4.12 1.70
N PRO A 150 9.01 4.49 1.38
CA PRO A 150 9.29 5.61 0.48
C PRO A 150 8.79 5.33 -0.94
N ALA A 151 8.19 6.32 -1.60
CA ALA A 151 7.67 6.15 -2.96
C ALA A 151 8.77 6.20 -4.04
N ASP A 152 9.80 7.02 -3.82
CA ASP A 152 10.92 7.24 -4.74
C ASP A 152 11.60 5.94 -5.21
N PRO A 153 12.05 5.01 -4.36
CA PRO A 153 12.71 3.79 -4.84
C PRO A 153 11.77 2.91 -5.66
N ILE A 154 10.47 2.91 -5.37
CA ILE A 154 9.48 2.11 -6.11
C ILE A 154 9.27 2.70 -7.51
N LEU A 155 9.03 4.01 -7.60
CA LEU A 155 8.82 4.66 -8.90
C LEU A 155 10.09 4.67 -9.75
N LEU A 156 11.26 4.86 -9.12
CA LEU A 156 12.56 4.85 -9.81
C LEU A 156 12.89 3.47 -10.34
N LYS A 157 12.67 2.42 -9.54
CA LYS A 157 12.86 1.03 -9.96
C LYS A 157 12.03 0.72 -11.20
N HIS A 158 10.72 1.00 -11.16
CA HIS A 158 9.85 0.78 -12.31
C HIS A 158 10.29 1.59 -13.54
N ALA A 159 10.66 2.86 -13.34
CA ALA A 159 11.16 3.69 -14.43
C ALA A 159 12.45 3.16 -15.07
N VAL A 160 13.36 2.60 -14.26
CA VAL A 160 14.62 2.02 -14.76
C VAL A 160 14.37 0.70 -15.50
N GLU A 161 13.56 -0.19 -14.92
CA GLU A 161 13.24 -1.51 -15.47
C GLU A 161 12.60 -1.41 -16.86
N ASP A 162 11.69 -0.45 -17.04
CA ASP A 162 10.94 -0.27 -18.29
C ASP A 162 11.49 0.85 -19.20
N ASP A 163 12.70 1.34 -18.92
CA ASP A 163 13.36 2.45 -19.65
C ASP A 163 12.50 3.71 -19.82
N MET A 164 11.70 4.02 -18.80
CA MET A 164 10.82 5.18 -18.79
C MET A 164 11.52 6.43 -18.26
N ARG A 165 10.99 7.58 -18.67
CA ARG A 165 11.37 8.89 -18.11
C ARG A 165 10.50 9.19 -16.89
N VAL A 166 10.99 10.03 -15.98
CA VAL A 166 10.32 10.42 -14.73
C VAL A 166 10.05 11.91 -14.71
N VAL A 167 8.78 12.32 -14.60
CA VAL A 167 8.35 13.70 -14.44
C VAL A 167 8.36 14.07 -12.96
N THR A 168 9.31 14.89 -12.56
CA THR A 168 9.49 15.35 -11.17
C THR A 168 10.51 16.50 -11.12
N ASN A 169 10.34 17.43 -10.18
CA ASN A 169 11.37 18.42 -9.87
C ASN A 169 12.36 17.93 -8.83
N ASP A 170 12.12 16.80 -8.16
CA ASP A 170 13.07 16.21 -7.22
C ASP A 170 14.36 15.73 -7.91
N ARG A 171 15.49 15.86 -7.21
CA ARG A 171 16.79 15.38 -7.66
C ARG A 171 17.09 13.96 -7.18
N PHE A 172 16.29 13.42 -6.26
CA PHE A 172 16.45 12.09 -5.66
C PHE A 172 17.89 11.82 -5.19
N LEU A 173 18.47 12.79 -4.48
CA LEU A 173 19.89 12.75 -4.10
C LEU A 173 20.22 11.51 -3.27
N ASP A 174 19.33 11.14 -2.36
CA ASP A 174 19.48 9.99 -1.47
C ASP A 174 19.48 8.65 -2.23
N TRP A 175 18.83 8.61 -3.40
CA TRP A 175 18.67 7.41 -4.23
C TRP A 175 19.64 7.34 -5.40
N LYS A 176 20.50 8.36 -5.58
CA LYS A 176 21.39 8.47 -6.74
C LYS A 176 22.41 7.34 -6.83
N GLN A 177 22.85 6.82 -5.68
CA GLN A 177 23.78 5.69 -5.62
C GLN A 177 23.13 4.39 -6.12
N ASP A 178 21.87 4.16 -5.74
CA ASP A 178 21.11 2.96 -6.10
C ASP A 178 20.56 3.03 -7.53
N PHE A 179 20.26 4.24 -8.02
CA PHE A 179 19.75 4.48 -9.37
C PHE A 179 20.61 5.50 -10.14
N PRO A 180 21.78 5.09 -10.67
CA PRO A 180 22.68 6.00 -11.41
C PRO A 180 22.02 6.72 -12.59
N LYS A 181 20.98 6.11 -13.19
CA LYS A 181 20.17 6.65 -14.29
C LYS A 181 19.54 8.02 -14.00
N ILE A 182 19.40 8.39 -12.71
CA ILE A 182 19.03 9.74 -12.27
C ILE A 182 19.93 10.82 -12.89
N GLY A 183 21.22 10.51 -13.10
CA GLY A 183 22.19 11.42 -13.71
C GLY A 183 22.08 11.54 -15.24
N ASP A 184 21.33 10.66 -15.89
CA ASP A 184 21.27 10.60 -17.34
C ASP A 184 20.44 11.74 -17.92
N LYS A 185 20.95 12.33 -19.00
CA LYS A 185 20.29 13.45 -19.67
C LYS A 185 18.94 12.99 -20.20
N GLY A 186 17.88 13.60 -19.68
CA GLY A 186 16.51 13.37 -20.14
C GLY A 186 15.76 12.32 -19.34
N PHE A 187 16.40 11.53 -18.48
CA PHE A 187 15.70 10.59 -17.60
C PHE A 187 14.71 11.34 -16.68
N LEU A 188 15.19 12.38 -15.99
CA LEU A 188 14.32 13.29 -15.25
C LEU A 188 13.77 14.39 -16.17
N VAL A 189 12.46 14.48 -16.27
CA VAL A 189 11.71 15.54 -16.94
C VAL A 189 11.31 16.58 -15.90
N LYS A 190 11.97 17.74 -15.96
CA LYS A 190 11.66 18.88 -15.10
C LYS A 190 10.47 19.65 -15.64
N GLY A 191 9.82 20.44 -14.80
CA GLY A 191 8.77 21.32 -15.25
C GLY A 191 8.53 22.51 -14.32
N ARG A 192 7.72 23.45 -14.79
CA ARG A 192 7.32 24.61 -14.00
C ARG A 192 5.85 24.91 -14.21
N TRP A 193 5.22 25.40 -13.16
CA TRP A 193 3.88 25.97 -13.19
C TRP A 193 3.98 27.49 -13.37
N GLN A 194 3.25 28.05 -14.33
CA GLN A 194 3.20 29.48 -14.58
C GLN A 194 1.80 29.88 -15.04
N GLN A 195 1.13 30.75 -14.28
CA GLN A 195 -0.14 31.39 -14.65
C GLN A 195 -1.22 30.42 -15.20
N GLY A 196 -1.43 29.28 -14.54
CA GLY A 196 -2.44 28.30 -14.97
C GLY A 196 -1.96 27.30 -16.03
N SER A 197 -0.72 27.44 -16.51
CA SER A 197 -0.12 26.59 -17.52
C SER A 197 1.08 25.82 -16.99
N VAL A 198 1.32 24.63 -17.56
CA VAL A 198 2.49 23.81 -17.27
C VAL A 198 3.48 23.89 -18.43
N ILE A 199 4.75 24.09 -18.09
CA ILE A 199 5.86 24.04 -19.04
C ILE A 199 6.73 22.85 -18.65
N LEU A 200 6.81 21.85 -19.52
CA LEU A 200 7.69 20.68 -19.34
C LEU A 200 9.02 20.93 -20.06
N LEU A 201 10.11 20.70 -19.35
CA LEU A 201 11.48 20.89 -19.82
C LEU A 201 12.02 19.53 -20.30
N GLY A 202 12.61 19.51 -21.50
CA GLY A 202 13.20 18.29 -22.06
C GLY A 202 12.20 17.34 -22.73
N LEU A 203 10.94 17.74 -22.86
CA LEU A 203 9.99 17.17 -23.81
C LEU A 203 9.83 18.20 -24.93
N GLY A 204 10.12 17.81 -26.17
CA GLY A 204 9.93 18.68 -27.34
C GLY A 204 8.50 19.24 -27.40
N ARG A 205 8.32 20.36 -28.11
CA ARG A 205 6.98 20.94 -28.31
C ARG A 205 6.10 19.99 -29.11
#